data_AF-A0A6G2DPQ4-F1
#
_entry.id   AF-A0A6G2DPQ4-F1
#
_cell.length_a   1.000
_cell.length_b   1.000
_cell.length_c   1.000
_cell.angle_alpha   90.00
_cell.angle_beta   90.00
_cell.angle_gamma   90.00
#
_symmetry.space_group_name_H-M   'P 1'
#
loop_
_entity.id
_entity.type
_entity.pdbx_description
1 polymer ?
#
loop_
_entity_poly.entity_id
_entity_poly.type
_entity_poly.pdbx_seq_one_letter_code
_entity_poly.pdbx_strand_id
1 'polypeptide(L)' 'LVVWDLLRFGRSQGYYMGMGRGSAVGSLVAYSLDITGIDPVEKNLIFERFLNRERYTMPDIDIDIPDLYRPEFIRYVRD' A
#
# COMPACT_ATOMS: atom_id res chain seq x y z
N LEU A 1 3.56 8.50 -3.33
CA LEU A 1 3.05 9.42 -2.28
C LEU A 1 1.54 9.33 -2.12
N VAL A 2 0.75 9.25 -3.20
CA VAL A 2 -0.74 9.12 -3.12
C VAL A 2 -1.20 7.96 -2.21
N VAL A 3 -0.70 6.74 -2.44
CA VAL A 3 -1.11 5.57 -1.63
C VAL A 3 -0.75 5.73 -0.15
N TRP A 4 0.44 6.24 0.13
CA TRP A 4 0.89 6.54 1.49
C TRP A 4 -0.06 7.53 2.19
N ASP A 5 -0.46 8.58 1.48
CA ASP A 5 -1.36 9.60 2.02
C ASP A 5 -2.75 9.03 2.36
N LEU A 6 -3.30 8.16 1.51
CA LEU A 6 -4.56 7.47 1.79
C LEU A 6 -4.48 6.60 3.04
N LEU A 7 -3.40 5.82 3.18
CA LEU A 7 -3.17 5.00 4.37
C LEU A 7 -3.01 5.86 5.62
N ARG A 8 -2.28 6.98 5.51
CA ARG A 8 -2.11 7.97 6.58
C ARG A 8 -3.45 8.59 6.99
N PHE A 9 -4.29 8.95 6.02
CA PHE A 9 -5.65 9.45 6.27
C PHE A 9 -6.47 8.43 7.07
N GLY A 10 -6.60 7.19 6.57
CA GLY A 10 -7.36 6.14 7.25
C GLY A 10 -6.89 5.87 8.68
N ARG A 11 -5.57 5.77 8.88
CA ARG A 11 -4.97 5.59 10.21
C ARG A 11 -5.26 6.76 11.15
N SER A 12 -5.27 8.00 10.63
CA SER A 12 -5.61 9.18 11.44
C SER A 12 -7.05 9.19 11.96
N GLN A 13 -7.95 8.48 11.27
CA GLN A 13 -9.34 8.26 11.70
C GLN A 13 -9.48 7.02 12.62
N GLY A 14 -8.40 6.28 12.88
CA GLY A 14 -8.41 5.05 13.66
C GLY A 14 -8.80 3.80 12.88
N TYR A 15 -8.81 3.85 11.54
CA TYR A 15 -9.18 2.70 10.71
C TYR A 15 -8.03 1.70 10.59
N TYR A 16 -8.38 0.42 10.61
CA TYR A 16 -7.44 -0.63 10.26
C TYR A 16 -7.24 -0.64 8.74
N MET A 17 -6.00 -0.41 8.30
CA MET A 17 -5.63 -0.27 6.89
C MET A 17 -4.90 -1.49 6.31
N GLY A 18 -4.95 -2.63 7.01
CA GLY A 18 -4.30 -3.86 6.58
C GLY A 18 -2.77 -3.81 6.64
N MET A 19 -2.14 -4.87 6.13
CA MET A 19 -0.67 -5.00 6.04
C MET A 19 -0.18 -4.91 4.58
N GLY A 20 -1.05 -4.52 3.65
CA GLY A 20 -0.81 -4.59 2.21
C GLY A 20 -0.94 -6.01 1.65
N ARG A 21 -1.08 -6.11 0.33
CA ARG A 21 -1.27 -7.37 -0.40
C ARG A 21 -0.57 -7.35 -1.76
N GLY A 22 -0.54 -8.52 -2.41
CA GLY A 22 0.01 -8.66 -3.75
C GLY A 22 1.53 -8.47 -3.79
N SER A 23 2.04 -8.00 -4.93
CA SER A 23 3.48 -7.85 -5.14
C SER A 23 4.09 -6.70 -4.36
N ALA A 24 3.31 -5.68 -3.98
CA ALA A 24 3.79 -4.50 -3.23
C ALA A 24 4.50 -4.87 -1.91
N VAL A 25 4.15 -6.01 -1.30
CA VAL A 25 4.77 -6.53 -0.07
C VAL A 25 6.27 -6.80 -0.24
N GLY A 26 6.75 -7.06 -1.46
CA GLY A 26 8.17 -7.25 -1.74
C GLY A 26 9.01 -5.97 -1.74
N SER A 27 8.41 -4.79 -1.54
CA SER A 27 9.10 -3.51 -1.57
C SER A 27 9.52 -3.04 -0.19
N LEU A 28 10.84 -2.97 0.05
CA LEU A 28 11.40 -2.40 1.28
C LEU A 28 11.02 -0.92 1.45
N VAL A 29 10.88 -0.18 0.34
CA VAL A 29 10.39 1.21 0.37
C VAL A 29 8.94 1.26 0.82
N ALA A 30 8.09 0.35 0.34
CA ALA A 30 6.69 0.30 0.77
C ALA A 30 6.58 -0.06 2.25
N TYR A 31 7.38 -1.02 2.74
CA TYR A 31 7.47 -1.35 4.15
C TYR A 31 7.95 -0.16 5.01
N SER A 32 9.03 0.51 4.58
CA SER A 32 9.61 1.65 5.31
C SER A 32 8.69 2.87 5.39
N LEU A 33 7.78 3.03 4.42
CA LEU A 33 6.75 4.06 4.41
C LEU A 33 5.46 3.61 5.09
N ASP A 34 5.43 2.41 5.67
CA ASP A 34 4.24 1.86 6.31
C ASP A 34 3.06 1.71 5.33
N ILE A 35 3.38 1.48 4.05
CA ILE A 35 2.41 1.09 3.02
C ILE A 35 2.09 -0.40 3.16
N THR A 36 3.09 -1.21 3.53
CA THR A 36 2.95 -2.64 3.83
C THR A 36 3.47 -2.90 5.24
N GLY A 37 2.88 -3.87 5.94
CA GLY A 37 3.20 -4.20 7.33
C GLY A 37 4.12 -5.41 7.49
N ILE A 38 4.61 -5.99 6.39
CA ILE A 38 5.46 -7.19 6.37
C ILE A 38 6.87 -6.77 5.96
N ASP A 39 7.87 -7.13 6.75
CA ASP A 39 9.28 -6.91 6.41
C ASP A 39 9.68 -7.85 5.24
N PRO A 40 10.00 -7.29 4.05
CA PRO A 40 10.35 -8.11 2.90
C PRO A 40 11.72 -8.78 3.03
N VAL A 41 12.64 -8.21 3.81
CA VAL A 41 13.98 -8.78 4.02
C VAL A 41 13.86 -9.99 4.94
N GLU A 42 13.14 -9.87 6.06
CA GLU A 42 12.90 -10.99 6.99
C GLU A 42 12.19 -12.15 6.28
N LYS A 43 11.25 -11.84 5.38
CA LYS A 43 10.46 -12.84 4.64
C LYS A 43 11.08 -13.27 3.30
N ASN A 44 12.30 -12.83 2.98
CA ASN A 44 12.98 -13.13 1.70
C ASN A 44 12.11 -12.86 0.46
N LEU A 45 11.35 -11.77 0.48
CA LEU A 45 10.52 -11.31 -0.64
C LEU A 45 11.35 -10.47 -1.61
N ILE A 46 11.09 -10.63 -2.90
CA ILE A 46 11.86 -9.99 -3.97
C ILE A 46 11.16 -8.73 -4.50
N PHE A 47 11.90 -7.64 -4.62
CA PHE A 47 11.40 -6.36 -5.12
C PHE A 47 11.02 -6.42 -6.61
N GLU A 48 11.76 -7.20 -7.41
CA GLU A 48 11.60 -7.30 -8.86
C GLU A 48 10.27 -7.93 -9.26
N ARG A 49 9.59 -8.64 -8.34
CA ARG A 49 8.22 -9.11 -8.53
C ARG A 49 7.20 -7.98 -8.51
N PHE A 50 7.50 -6.89 -7.79
CA PHE A 50 6.68 -5.68 -7.74
C PHE A 50 6.98 -4.76 -8.91
N LEU A 51 8.25 -4.41 -9.12
CA LEU A 51 8.68 -3.51 -10.18
C LEU A 51 9.95 -4.05 -10.84
N ASN A 52 9.85 -4.37 -12.12
CA ASN A 52 10.93 -4.99 -12.89
C ASN A 52 11.51 -3.98 -13.90
N ARG A 53 12.84 -3.84 -13.94
CA ARG A 53 13.54 -2.95 -14.88
C ARG A 53 13.40 -3.37 -16.35
N GLU A 54 13.22 -4.66 -16.61
CA GLU A 54 13.07 -5.22 -17.97
C GLU A 54 11.63 -5.11 -18.47
N ARG A 55 10.67 -4.84 -17.56
CA ARG A 55 9.24 -4.72 -17.88
C ARG A 55 8.71 -3.37 -17.41
N TYR A 56 8.68 -2.40 -18.34
CA TYR A 56 8.09 -1.08 -18.12
C TYR A 56 6.55 -1.15 -18.09
N THR A 57 6.01 -1.61 -16.97
CA THR A 57 4.58 -1.54 -16.66
C THR A 57 4.38 -0.74 -15.38
N MET A 58 3.31 0.05 -15.33
CA MET A 58 2.91 0.71 -14.10
C MET A 58 2.68 -0.36 -13.02
N PRO A 59 3.36 -0.27 -11.85
CA PRO A 59 3.12 -1.19 -10.76
C PRO A 59 1.75 -0.88 -10.13
N ASP A 60 1.09 -1.92 -9.64
CA ASP A 60 -0.21 -1.79 -8.99
C ASP A 60 -0.08 -2.03 -7.48
N ILE A 61 -0.75 -1.20 -6.68
CA ILE A 61 -0.78 -1.32 -5.21
C ILE A 61 -2.25 -1.33 -4.76
N ASP A 62 -2.73 -2.52 -4.44
CA ASP A 62 -4.03 -2.71 -3.81
C ASP A 62 -3.96 -2.38 -2.32
N ILE A 63 -4.88 -1.53 -1.85
CA ILE A 63 -5.13 -1.30 -0.42
C ILE A 63 -6.51 -1.81 -0.05
N ASP A 64 -6.60 -2.56 1.04
CA ASP A 64 -7.88 -3.08 1.55
C ASP A 64 -8.46 -2.05 2.53
N ILE A 65 -9.66 -1.55 2.22
CA ILE A 65 -10.39 -0.59 3.05
C ILE A 65 -11.72 -1.23 3.45
N PRO A 66 -12.12 -1.19 4.74
CA PRO A 66 -13.45 -1.65 5.14
C PRO A 66 -14.55 -0.88 4.39
N ASP A 67 -15.53 -1.61 3.87
CA ASP A 67 -16.59 -1.05 3.01
C ASP A 67 -17.34 0.11 3.68
N LEU A 68 -17.55 0.03 5.00
CA LEU A 68 -18.19 1.07 5.80
C LEU A 68 -17.53 2.46 5.65
N TYR A 69 -16.20 2.51 5.49
CA TYR A 69 -15.44 3.76 5.41
C TYR A 69 -15.16 4.19 3.98
N ARG A 70 -15.48 3.36 2.97
CA ARG A 70 -15.22 3.65 1.56
C ARG A 70 -15.77 5.03 1.10
N PRO A 71 -16.98 5.47 1.50
CA PRO A 71 -17.48 6.80 1.12
C PRO A 71 -16.61 7.95 1.63
N GLU A 72 -15.96 7.81 2.78
CA GLU A 72 -15.08 8.84 3.34
C GLU A 72 -13.79 8.98 2.55
N PHE A 73 -13.20 7.85 2.13
CA PHE A 73 -12.03 7.87 1.25
C PHE A 73 -12.35 8.49 -0.11
N ILE A 74 -13.53 8.20 -0.67
CA ILE A 74 -13.96 8.82 -1.93
C ILE A 74 -14.09 10.33 -1.78
N ARG A 75 -14.61 10.81 -0.64
CA ARG A 75 -14.64 12.26 -0.35
C ARG A 75 -13.23 12.83 -0.20
N TYR A 76 -12.38 12.19 0.60
CA TYR A 76 -11.00 12.63 0.85
C TYR A 76 -10.16 12.74 -0.43
N VAL A 77 -10.33 11.83 -1.39
CA VAL A 77 -9.60 11.86 -2.68
C VAL A 77 -10.17 12.90 -3.65
N ARG A 78 -11.46 13.23 -3.51
CA ARG A 78 -12.13 14.18 -4.41
C ARG A 78 -11.74 15.62 -4.11
N ASP A 79 -11.59 15.94 -2.83
CA ASP A 79 -11.33 17.30 -2.32
C ASP A 79 -9.82 17.62 -2.28
#